data_AF-A0A7S3BXF9-F1
#
_entry.id   AF-A0A7S3BXF9-F1
#
_cell.length_a   1.000
_cell.length_b   1.000
_cell.length_c   1.000
_cell.angle_alpha   90.00
_cell.angle_beta   90.00
_cell.angle_gamma   90.00
#
_symmetry.space_group_name_H-M   'P 1'
#
loop_
_entity.id
_entity.type
_entity.pdbx_description
1 polymer ?
#
loop_
_entity_poly.entity_id
_entity_poly.type
_entity_poly.pdbx_seq_one_letter_code
_entity_poly.pdbx_strand_id
1 'polypeptide(L)'
;MGAYLSAPVTDKDSHAGVGADFVFGGCGMQGWRKSMEDAEILLPELSPDRRDTAMFAVFDGHGGTEVSKFCRKYMPGELQKTRPFQEGQLGKGLVEVFHRMDEMVDDGSFGAELEALRLGREEPQAMSISGTQAGGDDGEEVSSSGGAGSGGGGGGGGGRPTQHSQTA
;
A
#
# COMPACT_ATOMS: atom_id res chain seq x y z
N MET A 1 11.45 -32.06 -15.43
CA MET A 1 10.50 -31.49 -14.44
C MET A 1 9.69 -30.40 -15.13
N GLY A 2 8.36 -30.45 -15.03
CA GLY A 2 7.44 -29.52 -15.71
C GLY A 2 7.44 -28.10 -15.13
N ALA A 3 6.40 -27.32 -15.45
CA ALA A 3 6.25 -25.92 -15.04
C ALA A 3 5.91 -25.70 -13.54
N TYR A 4 5.68 -26.79 -12.79
CA TYR A 4 5.18 -26.74 -11.42
C TYR A 4 6.22 -27.23 -10.39
N LEU A 5 6.10 -26.69 -9.18
CA LEU A 5 6.80 -27.15 -7.98
C LEU A 5 6.19 -28.45 -7.44
N SER A 6 6.91 -29.14 -6.55
CA SER A 6 6.41 -30.33 -5.85
C SER A 6 5.39 -30.00 -4.75
N ALA A 7 5.41 -28.78 -4.24
CA ALA A 7 4.46 -28.23 -3.29
C ALA A 7 4.30 -26.72 -3.57
N PRO A 8 3.16 -26.10 -3.24
CA PRO A 8 2.96 -24.68 -3.46
C PRO A 8 3.73 -23.84 -2.45
N VAL A 9 4.24 -22.69 -2.90
CA VAL A 9 4.66 -21.60 -2.01
C VAL A 9 3.39 -20.87 -1.55
N THR A 10 3.14 -20.90 -0.25
CA THR A 10 1.89 -20.39 0.34
C THR A 10 2.06 -19.08 1.12
N ASP A 11 3.29 -18.57 1.18
CA ASP A 11 3.59 -17.26 1.75
C ASP A 11 2.75 -16.19 1.06
N LYS A 12 2.20 -15.30 1.89
CA LYS A 12 1.33 -14.21 1.46
C LYS A 12 2.10 -12.91 1.55
N ASP A 13 2.25 -12.25 0.42
CA ASP A 13 2.66 -10.86 0.39
C ASP A 13 1.39 -10.02 0.46
N SER A 14 1.12 -9.39 1.62
CA SER A 14 -0.15 -8.72 1.89
C SER A 14 0.07 -7.27 2.26
N HIS A 15 -0.71 -6.40 1.62
CA HIS A 15 -0.66 -4.97 1.81
C HIS A 15 -2.05 -4.45 2.10
N ALA A 16 -2.18 -3.48 3.00
CA ALA A 16 -3.44 -2.80 3.25
C ALA A 16 -3.17 -1.36 3.63
N GLY A 17 -4.18 -0.50 3.42
CA GLY A 17 -4.07 0.90 3.75
C GLY A 17 -5.38 1.64 3.62
N VAL A 18 -5.28 2.96 3.75
CA VAL A 18 -6.41 3.89 3.76
C VAL A 18 -6.12 4.99 2.75
N GLY A 19 -7.08 5.30 1.91
CA GLY A 19 -7.08 6.47 1.02
C GLY A 19 -7.87 7.63 1.62
N ALA A 20 -8.23 8.62 0.80
CA ALA A 20 -8.96 9.80 1.28
C ALA A 20 -10.35 9.44 1.86
N ASP A 21 -11.08 8.56 1.18
CA ASP A 21 -12.47 8.19 1.50
C ASP A 21 -12.74 6.68 1.34
N PHE A 22 -11.68 5.88 1.24
CA PHE A 22 -11.76 4.42 1.06
C PHE A 22 -10.68 3.69 1.84
N VAL A 23 -10.86 2.37 2.03
CA VAL A 23 -9.84 1.44 2.51
C VAL A 23 -9.49 0.46 1.41
N PHE A 24 -8.25 -0.02 1.37
CA PHE A 24 -7.79 -0.97 0.36
C PHE A 24 -6.95 -2.09 0.96
N GLY A 25 -6.91 -3.21 0.25
CA GLY A 25 -6.05 -4.35 0.54
C GLY A 25 -5.67 -5.10 -0.74
N GLY A 26 -4.45 -5.61 -0.78
CA GLY A 26 -3.90 -6.44 -1.85
C GLY A 26 -3.17 -7.63 -1.26
N CYS A 27 -3.17 -8.75 -1.98
CA CYS A 27 -2.44 -9.96 -1.55
C CYS A 27 -1.99 -10.79 -2.75
N GLY A 28 -0.68 -11.07 -2.82
CA GLY A 28 -0.06 -11.96 -3.78
C GLY A 28 0.34 -13.30 -3.16
N MET A 29 0.29 -14.38 -3.94
CA MET A 29 0.82 -15.69 -3.58
C MET A 29 1.29 -16.45 -4.82
N GLN A 30 2.54 -16.93 -4.80
CA GLN A 30 3.14 -17.66 -5.92
C GLN A 30 2.44 -19.00 -6.24
N GLY A 31 2.04 -19.74 -5.20
CA GLY A 31 1.41 -21.05 -5.37
C GLY A 31 2.34 -22.06 -6.02
N TRP A 32 1.84 -22.79 -7.02
CA TRP A 32 2.54 -23.94 -7.63
C TRP A 32 3.55 -23.57 -8.71
N ARG A 33 3.61 -22.30 -9.13
CA ARG A 33 4.54 -21.84 -10.17
C ARG A 33 5.95 -21.77 -9.62
N LYS A 34 6.95 -21.86 -10.51
CA LYS A 34 8.37 -21.75 -10.14
C LYS A 34 8.78 -20.34 -9.73
N SER A 35 8.09 -19.34 -10.27
CA SER A 35 8.30 -17.91 -10.04
C SER A 35 6.95 -17.23 -9.82
N MET A 36 6.95 -16.17 -9.02
CA MET A 36 5.85 -15.21 -8.94
C MET A 36 6.08 -14.14 -10.01
N GLU A 37 5.34 -14.21 -11.11
CA GLU A 37 5.48 -13.28 -12.24
C GLU A 37 4.55 -12.08 -12.13
N ASP A 38 3.59 -12.09 -11.21
CA ASP A 38 2.67 -10.98 -11.01
C ASP A 38 3.34 -9.81 -10.29
N ALA A 39 2.83 -8.61 -10.55
CA ALA A 39 3.18 -7.39 -9.84
C ALA A 39 1.93 -6.54 -9.59
N GLU A 40 1.92 -5.76 -8.50
CA GLU A 40 0.79 -4.89 -8.15
C GLU A 40 1.20 -3.43 -7.92
N ILE A 41 0.29 -2.50 -8.23
CA ILE A 41 0.35 -1.09 -7.83
C ILE A 41 -0.77 -0.87 -6.82
N LEU A 42 -0.44 -0.33 -5.64
CA LEU A 42 -1.40 0.03 -4.59
C LEU A 42 -1.12 1.48 -4.12
N LEU A 43 -1.49 2.46 -4.94
CA LEU A 43 -1.25 3.88 -4.67
C LEU A 43 -2.56 4.58 -4.28
N PRO A 44 -2.82 4.83 -2.98
CA PRO A 44 -4.02 5.56 -2.55
C PRO A 44 -4.03 7.03 -2.99
N GLU A 45 -2.87 7.58 -3.33
CA GLU A 45 -2.70 8.91 -3.91
C GLU A 45 -1.70 8.77 -5.07
N LEU A 46 -2.13 9.05 -6.31
CA LEU A 46 -1.32 8.89 -7.51
C LEU A 46 -0.33 10.05 -7.69
N SER A 47 -0.72 11.29 -7.35
CA SER A 47 0.19 12.43 -7.41
C SER A 47 -0.04 13.42 -6.27
N PRO A 48 1.01 14.11 -5.81
CA PRO A 48 0.89 15.16 -4.79
C PRO A 48 -0.02 16.33 -5.21
N ASP A 49 -0.09 16.59 -6.53
CA ASP A 49 -0.88 17.68 -7.12
C ASP A 49 -2.36 17.30 -7.32
N ARG A 50 -2.68 16.01 -7.37
CA ARG A 50 -4.04 15.45 -7.56
C ARG A 50 -4.31 14.38 -6.51
N ARG A 51 -4.58 14.84 -5.28
CA ARG A 51 -4.91 14.00 -4.12
C ARG A 51 -6.26 13.28 -4.20
N ASP A 52 -7.03 13.56 -5.23
CA ASP A 52 -8.34 12.96 -5.52
C ASP A 52 -8.26 11.74 -6.44
N THR A 53 -7.06 11.34 -6.84
CA THR A 53 -6.86 10.25 -7.80
C THR A 53 -6.00 9.15 -7.17
N ALA A 54 -6.52 7.93 -7.11
CA ALA A 54 -5.79 6.73 -6.69
C ALA A 54 -5.49 5.83 -7.90
N MET A 55 -4.45 5.00 -7.81
CA MET A 55 -4.12 4.00 -8.83
C MET A 55 -3.93 2.63 -8.20
N PHE A 56 -4.71 1.67 -8.68
CA PHE A 56 -4.60 0.25 -8.33
C PHE A 56 -4.46 -0.56 -9.62
N ALA A 57 -3.50 -1.47 -9.69
CA ALA A 57 -3.30 -2.31 -10.86
C ALA A 57 -2.70 -3.66 -10.46
N VAL A 58 -3.02 -4.70 -11.25
CA VAL A 58 -2.39 -6.02 -11.18
C VAL A 58 -1.88 -6.35 -12.57
N PHE A 59 -0.63 -6.76 -12.66
CA PHE A 59 0.02 -7.20 -13.89
C PHE A 59 0.33 -8.68 -13.77
N ASP A 60 -0.31 -9.52 -14.59
CA ASP A 60 -0.04 -10.96 -14.71
C ASP A 60 1.12 -11.17 -15.70
N GLY A 61 2.30 -11.50 -15.17
CA GLY A 61 3.49 -11.74 -16.00
C GLY A 61 3.44 -13.11 -16.67
N HIS A 62 4.00 -13.21 -17.88
CA HIS A 62 4.08 -14.49 -18.60
C HIS A 62 5.43 -14.68 -19.28
N GLY A 63 6.22 -15.65 -18.80
CA GLY A 63 7.52 -15.99 -19.38
C GLY A 63 8.69 -15.15 -18.86
N GLY A 64 8.46 -14.44 -17.75
CA GLY A 64 9.37 -13.52 -17.11
C GLY A 64 8.63 -12.55 -16.18
N THR A 65 9.35 -11.99 -15.22
CA THR A 65 8.81 -11.00 -14.26
C THR A 65 9.13 -9.55 -14.66
N GLU A 66 10.01 -9.38 -15.64
CA GLU A 66 10.61 -8.10 -16.01
C GLU A 66 9.58 -7.08 -16.44
N VAL A 67 8.66 -7.42 -17.34
CA VAL A 67 7.66 -6.47 -17.87
C VAL A 67 6.61 -6.12 -16.82
N SER A 68 6.10 -7.09 -16.05
CA SER A 68 5.12 -6.81 -14.99
C SER A 68 5.69 -5.89 -13.92
N LYS A 69 6.93 -6.14 -13.48
CA LYS A 69 7.65 -5.29 -12.53
C LYS A 69 8.04 -3.93 -13.11
N PHE A 70 8.40 -3.87 -14.38
CA PHE A 70 8.68 -2.62 -15.10
C PHE A 70 7.44 -1.72 -15.17
N CYS A 71 6.29 -2.29 -15.56
CA CYS A 71 5.01 -1.59 -15.55
C CYS A 71 4.64 -1.08 -14.16
N ARG A 72 4.78 -1.91 -13.12
CA ARG A 72 4.59 -1.49 -11.72
C ARG A 72 5.44 -0.26 -11.37
N LYS A 73 6.70 -0.25 -11.79
CA LYS A 73 7.66 0.81 -11.48
C LYS A 73 7.37 2.12 -12.21
N TYR A 74 7.14 2.07 -13.52
CA TYR A 74 7.16 3.27 -14.36
C TYR A 74 5.76 3.82 -14.69
N MET A 75 4.73 2.96 -14.76
CA MET A 75 3.40 3.38 -15.21
C MET A 75 2.81 4.55 -14.40
N PRO A 76 2.88 4.59 -13.05
CA PRO A 76 2.35 5.73 -12.29
C PRO A 76 3.01 7.07 -12.64
N GLY A 77 4.34 7.05 -12.80
CA GLY A 77 5.11 8.26 -13.10
C GLY A 77 4.93 8.72 -14.55
N GLU A 78 4.89 7.80 -15.50
CA GLU A 78 4.64 8.14 -16.91
C GLU A 78 3.20 8.63 -17.12
N LEU A 79 2.20 8.04 -16.45
CA LEU A 79 0.81 8.50 -16.53
C LEU A 79 0.69 9.98 -16.14
N GLN A 80 1.38 10.39 -15.06
CA GLN A 80 1.39 11.79 -14.59
C GLN A 80 2.02 12.78 -15.58
N LYS A 81 2.93 12.31 -16.44
CA LYS A 81 3.57 13.12 -17.47
C LYS A 81 2.68 13.33 -18.70
N THR A 82 1.70 12.46 -18.92
CA THR A 82 0.81 12.56 -20.08
C THR A 82 -0.03 13.85 -20.00
N ARG A 83 -0.17 14.53 -21.15
CA ARG A 83 -1.00 15.74 -21.24
C ARG A 83 -2.47 15.45 -20.90
N PRO A 84 -3.09 14.37 -21.38
CA PRO A 84 -4.47 14.05 -21.00
C PRO A 84 -4.65 13.88 -19.49
N PHE A 85 -3.71 13.26 -18.78
CA PHE A 85 -3.80 13.14 -17.33
C PHE A 85 -3.81 14.52 -16.65
N GLN A 86 -2.90 15.41 -17.06
CA GLN A 86 -2.81 16.78 -16.53
C GLN A 86 -4.09 17.58 -16.78
N GLU A 87 -4.75 17.37 -17.91
CA GLU A 87 -6.04 17.97 -18.28
C GLU A 87 -7.27 17.23 -17.66
N GLY A 88 -7.06 16.22 -16.81
CA GLY A 88 -8.12 15.47 -16.14
C GLY A 88 -8.81 14.40 -17.01
N GLN A 89 -8.29 14.15 -18.22
CA GLN A 89 -8.80 13.16 -19.18
C GLN A 89 -8.19 11.78 -18.91
N LEU A 90 -8.52 11.19 -17.75
CA LEU A 90 -7.92 9.93 -17.26
C LEU A 90 -7.95 8.78 -18.28
N GLY A 91 -9.09 8.55 -18.93
CA GLY A 91 -9.22 7.46 -19.90
C GLY A 91 -8.24 7.56 -21.08
N LYS A 92 -8.00 8.78 -21.58
CA LYS A 92 -6.99 9.00 -22.63
C LYS A 92 -5.57 8.89 -22.09
N GLY A 93 -5.33 9.37 -20.87
CA GLY A 93 -4.03 9.22 -20.20
C GLY A 93 -3.65 7.76 -20.00
N LEU A 94 -4.64 6.90 -19.68
CA LEU A 94 -4.43 5.45 -19.60
C LEU A 94 -4.06 4.84 -20.95
N VAL A 95 -4.76 5.19 -22.04
CA VAL A 95 -4.38 4.71 -23.38
C VAL A 95 -2.95 5.13 -23.73
N GLU A 96 -2.60 6.39 -23.47
CA GLU A 96 -1.27 6.94 -23.76
C GLU A 96 -0.17 6.26 -22.91
N VAL A 97 -0.40 6.04 -21.62
CA VAL A 97 0.62 5.41 -20.77
C VAL A 97 0.83 3.93 -21.12
N PHE A 98 -0.20 3.22 -21.58
CA PHE A 98 -0.04 1.84 -22.05
C PHE A 98 0.87 1.75 -23.27
N HIS A 99 0.67 2.63 -24.26
CA HIS A 99 1.60 2.74 -25.40
C HIS A 99 3.00 3.15 -24.94
N ARG A 100 3.09 4.09 -24.00
CA ARG A 100 4.37 4.52 -23.44
C ARG A 100 5.15 3.40 -22.76
N MET A 101 4.47 2.52 -22.01
CA MET A 101 5.12 1.35 -21.41
C MET A 101 5.70 0.41 -22.48
N ASP A 102 4.95 0.16 -23.54
CA ASP A 102 5.38 -0.70 -24.65
C ASP A 102 6.61 -0.12 -25.36
N GLU A 103 6.58 1.19 -25.67
CA GLU A 103 7.73 1.91 -26.25
C GLU A 103 8.97 1.87 -25.34
N MET A 104 8.79 2.02 -24.03
CA MET A 104 9.90 1.98 -23.07
C MET A 104 10.50 0.59 -22.91
N VAL A 105 9.68 -0.47 -23.02
CA VAL A 105 10.19 -1.85 -22.97
C VAL A 105 10.99 -2.19 -24.23
N ASP A 106 10.61 -1.65 -25.39
CA ASP A 106 11.33 -1.83 -26.66
C ASP A 106 12.57 -0.92 -26.78
N ASP A 107 12.66 0.13 -25.97
CA ASP A 107 13.83 1.01 -25.90
C ASP A 107 15.03 0.31 -25.25
N GLY A 108 16.06 0.05 -26.06
CA GLY A 108 17.28 -0.63 -25.64
C GLY A 108 18.03 0.02 -24.47
N SER A 109 17.75 1.29 -24.14
CA SER A 109 18.30 1.94 -22.95
C SER A 109 17.81 1.31 -21.63
N PHE A 110 16.65 0.66 -21.61
CA PHE A 110 16.13 -0.07 -20.46
C PHE A 110 16.53 -1.55 -20.43
N GLY A 111 17.23 -2.05 -21.45
CA GLY A 111 17.56 -3.48 -21.57
C GLY A 111 18.33 -4.05 -20.36
N ALA A 112 19.29 -3.30 -19.82
CA ALA A 112 20.05 -3.73 -18.65
C ALA A 112 19.17 -3.82 -17.38
N GLU A 113 18.18 -2.94 -17.24
CA GLU A 113 17.24 -2.97 -16.12
C GLU A 113 16.24 -4.12 -16.27
N LEU A 114 15.70 -4.33 -17.47
CA LEU A 114 14.79 -5.45 -17.75
C LEU A 114 15.48 -6.80 -17.45
N GLU A 115 16.74 -6.97 -17.84
CA GLU A 115 17.52 -8.15 -17.47
C GLU A 115 17.75 -8.28 -15.95
N ALA A 116 17.99 -7.17 -15.25
CA ALA A 116 18.10 -7.19 -13.79
C ALA A 116 16.79 -7.62 -13.12
N LEU A 117 15.65 -7.10 -13.59
CA LEU A 117 14.31 -7.47 -13.12
C LEU A 117 14.00 -8.94 -13.39
N ARG A 118 14.36 -9.45 -14.58
CA ARG A 118 14.22 -10.86 -14.97
C ARG A 118 14.98 -11.80 -14.04
N LEU A 119 16.17 -11.38 -13.60
CA LEU A 119 17.03 -12.13 -12.67
C LEU A 119 16.65 -11.94 -11.19
N GLY A 120 15.61 -11.16 -10.88
CA GLY A 120 15.19 -10.88 -9.51
C GLY A 120 16.13 -9.97 -8.73
N ARG A 121 16.96 -9.17 -9.42
CA ARG A 121 17.87 -8.21 -8.80
C ARG A 121 17.19 -6.85 -8.75
N GLU A 122 16.31 -6.66 -7.77
CA GLU A 122 15.67 -5.36 -7.52
C GLU A 122 16.55 -4.49 -6.63
N GLU A 123 16.77 -3.24 -7.04
CA GLU A 123 17.18 -2.18 -6.11
C GLU A 123 15.95 -1.80 -5.27
N PRO A 124 16.08 -1.65 -3.93
CA PRO A 124 14.96 -1.26 -3.10
C PRO A 124 14.41 0.10 -3.55
N GLN A 125 13.16 0.15 -3.99
CA GLN A 125 12.50 1.41 -4.28
C GLN A 125 12.22 2.13 -2.97
N ALA A 126 12.70 3.37 -2.85
CA ALA A 126 12.21 4.29 -1.85
C ALA A 126 10.78 4.67 -2.20
N MET A 127 9.80 3.89 -1.72
CA MET A 127 8.45 4.39 -1.60
C MET A 127 8.50 5.56 -0.62
N SER A 128 8.25 6.79 -1.08
CA SER A 128 8.07 7.92 -0.18
C SER A 128 6.76 7.74 0.57
N ILE A 129 6.82 6.97 1.66
CA ILE A 129 5.76 6.89 2.65
C ILE A 129 5.81 8.15 3.51
N SER A 130 5.16 9.23 3.08
CA SER A 130 4.85 10.34 3.99
C SER A 130 3.49 10.12 4.65
N GLY A 131 3.52 9.64 5.90
CA GLY A 131 2.42 9.66 6.89
C GLY A 131 1.45 8.47 6.76
N THR A 132 1.12 7.71 7.80
CA THR A 132 1.03 8.01 9.23
C THR A 132 1.23 6.70 10.01
N GLN A 133 2.11 6.71 11.02
CA GLN A 133 2.14 5.67 12.03
C GLN A 133 0.79 5.68 12.76
N ALA A 134 0.01 4.61 12.62
CA ALA A 134 -1.03 4.32 13.58
C ALA A 134 -0.33 3.90 14.88
N GLY A 135 -0.32 4.79 15.87
CA GLY A 135 -0.05 4.41 17.25
C GLY A 135 -1.20 3.54 17.75
N GLY A 136 -0.88 2.31 18.14
CA GLY A 136 -1.60 1.57 19.19
C GLY A 136 -0.60 1.45 20.34
N ASP A 137 -0.78 2.21 21.41
CA ASP A 137 -1.65 1.90 22.56
C ASP A 137 -1.10 0.68 23.32
N ASP A 138 -0.28 1.01 24.32
CA ASP A 138 0.26 0.11 25.32
C ASP A 138 -0.88 -0.46 26.17
N GLY A 139 -1.39 -1.63 25.77
CA GLY A 139 -2.30 -2.45 26.57
C GLY A 139 -1.54 -3.25 27.64
N GLU A 140 -1.38 -2.60 28.79
CA GLU A 140 -0.90 -3.05 30.09
C GLU A 140 -1.07 -4.56 30.41
N GLU A 141 0.03 -5.25 30.70
CA GLU A 141 0.03 -6.58 31.31
C GLU A 141 -0.45 -6.50 32.77
N VAL A 142 -1.67 -6.99 33.03
CA VAL A 142 -2.18 -7.19 34.38
C VAL A 142 -1.45 -8.37 35.03
N SER A 143 -0.38 -8.06 35.77
CA SER A 143 0.25 -8.98 36.71
C SER A 143 -0.53 -8.99 38.03
N SER A 144 -1.05 -10.17 38.40
CA SER A 144 -1.70 -10.38 39.68
C SER A 144 -0.69 -10.29 40.82
N SER A 145 -0.87 -9.34 41.74
CA SER A 145 -0.22 -9.37 43.04
C SER A 145 -1.27 -9.41 44.16
N GLY A 146 -1.24 -10.51 44.92
CA GLY A 146 -1.91 -10.60 46.21
C GLY A 146 -0.93 -10.14 47.29
N GLY A 147 -1.38 -9.26 48.19
CA GLY A 147 -0.58 -8.83 49.33
C GLY A 147 -1.21 -7.67 50.09
N ALA A 148 -1.75 -7.97 51.26
CA ALA A 148 -2.52 -7.08 52.12
C ALA A 148 -1.72 -5.87 52.67
N GLY A 149 -2.43 -4.75 52.87
CA GLY A 149 -1.90 -3.58 53.58
C GLY A 149 -3.03 -2.64 54.00
N SER A 150 -3.27 -2.58 55.31
CA SER A 150 -4.33 -1.83 56.00
C SER A 150 -4.08 -0.32 56.09
N GLY A 151 -5.18 0.46 56.12
CA GLY A 151 -5.33 1.54 57.13
C GLY A 151 -5.62 2.96 56.63
N GLY A 152 -6.85 3.44 56.90
CA GLY A 152 -7.04 4.65 57.73
C GLY A 152 -7.47 5.98 57.07
N GLY A 153 -8.77 6.30 57.19
CA GLY A 153 -9.36 7.63 57.47
C GLY A 153 -9.26 8.74 56.39
N GLY A 154 -10.22 9.62 56.14
CA GLY A 154 -11.53 9.91 56.74
C GLY A 154 -11.99 11.31 56.28
N GLY A 155 -13.31 11.51 56.12
CA GLY A 155 -14.02 12.80 56.00
C GLY A 155 -13.91 13.52 54.64
N GLY A 156 -14.92 14.18 54.08
CA GLY A 156 -16.28 14.53 54.51
C GLY A 156 -16.78 15.71 53.66
N GLY A 157 -18.10 15.77 53.41
CA GLY A 157 -18.82 16.92 52.83
C GLY A 157 -18.76 17.01 51.30
N GLY A 158 -19.83 17.14 50.53
CA GLY A 158 -21.15 17.70 50.81
C GLY A 158 -21.36 18.89 49.86
N GLY A 159 -22.31 18.78 48.92
CA GLY A 159 -22.76 19.95 48.14
C GLY A 159 -23.17 19.67 46.70
N ARG A 160 -24.45 19.34 46.49
CA ARG A 160 -25.19 19.72 45.28
C ARG A 160 -26.15 20.85 45.67
N PRO A 161 -26.26 21.91 44.86
CA PRO A 161 -27.55 22.27 44.25
C PRO A 161 -27.35 22.70 42.78
N THR A 162 -28.11 22.20 41.80
CA THR A 162 -29.43 22.64 41.28
C THR A 162 -29.58 24.11 40.89
N GLN A 163 -30.19 24.30 39.70
CA GLN A 163 -31.03 25.41 39.18
C GLN A 163 -30.39 26.18 38.02
N HIS A 164 -30.88 25.99 36.79
CA HIS A 164 -32.05 26.64 36.15
C HIS A 164 -31.87 28.15 35.95
N SER A 165 -31.75 28.57 34.69
CA SER A 165 -32.58 29.64 34.11
C SER A 165 -32.37 29.67 32.60
N GLN A 166 -33.46 29.48 31.86
CA GLN A 166 -33.57 29.90 30.47
C GLN A 166 -33.85 31.41 30.43
N THR A 167 -33.31 32.02 29.37
CA THR A 167 -33.83 33.15 28.56
C THR A 167 -34.08 34.51 29.20
N ALA A 168 -34.09 35.51 28.31
CA ALA A 168 -34.91 36.70 28.44
C ALA A 168 -36.39 36.34 28.68
#